data_AF-A0A6L4YI34-F1
#
_entry.id   AF-A0A6L4YI34-F1
#
_cell.length_a   1.000
_cell.length_b   1.000
_cell.length_c   1.000
_cell.angle_alpha   90.00
_cell.angle_beta   90.00
_cell.angle_gamma   90.00
#
_symmetry.space_group_name_H-M   'P 1'
#
loop_
_entity.id
_entity.type
_entity.pdbx_description
1 polymer ?
#
loop_
_entity_poly.entity_id
_entity_poly.type
_entity_poly.pdbx_seq_one_letter_code
_entity_poly.pdbx_strand_id
1 'polypeptide(L)'
;MNEAVSLPPDSLAELAAPDLQRLAARMAQDAFTRLFRLGLEGDDAALQSAVAGIERLSRNWVRAAEGEDARALRLALLVTGIDQWGLAWCQAFGLTAIPGISALLGALRNGLDVAEDARFQQKFAAIGQAECNAIDFKMELRRNIHLALWHAMIACDDRDEALALLAALGGMLTALAKQMPTLGWRLVADALAHIQLRCLSEGAASTELARETNAALFTALRQNLPREISEPMFAHANQAVVAWQRSRRTMH
;
A
#
# COMPACT_ATOMS: atom_id res chain seq x y z
N MET A 1 -20.17 23.44 14.84
CA MET A 1 -19.18 24.24 14.08
C MET A 1 -17.90 23.42 14.09
N ASN A 2 -17.71 22.52 13.11
CA ASN A 2 -16.51 21.70 13.04
C ASN A 2 -15.41 22.58 12.46
N GLU A 3 -14.44 22.99 13.28
CA GLU A 3 -13.16 23.41 12.75
C GLU A 3 -12.65 22.28 11.88
N ALA A 4 -12.54 22.55 10.57
CA ALA A 4 -11.80 21.67 9.68
C ALA A 4 -10.35 21.72 10.17
N VAL A 5 -9.97 20.74 11.00
CA VAL A 5 -8.59 20.56 11.45
C VAL A 5 -7.73 20.51 10.20
N SER A 6 -6.97 21.59 9.96
CA SER A 6 -6.02 21.67 8.86
C SER A 6 -5.00 20.55 9.07
N LEU A 7 -4.86 19.67 8.09
CA LEU A 7 -3.88 18.60 8.19
C LEU A 7 -2.47 19.20 8.24
N PRO A 8 -1.55 18.65 9.05
CA PRO A 8 -0.16 19.04 8.98
C PRO A 8 0.35 18.85 7.54
N PRO A 9 1.12 19.80 6.99
CA PRO A 9 1.69 19.66 5.66
C PRO A 9 2.70 18.50 5.63
N ASP A 10 2.84 17.89 4.46
CA ASP A 10 3.88 16.89 4.22
C ASP A 10 5.26 17.57 4.14
N SER A 11 6.12 17.32 5.14
CA SER A 11 7.45 17.94 5.20
C SER A 11 8.41 17.42 4.12
N LEU A 12 8.04 16.38 3.39
CA LEU A 12 8.86 15.77 2.33
C LEU A 12 8.40 16.21 0.92
N ALA A 13 7.31 16.97 0.82
CA ALA A 13 6.73 17.38 -0.46
C ALA A 13 7.67 18.24 -1.33
N GLU A 14 8.58 19.01 -0.71
CA GLU A 14 9.58 19.80 -1.44
C GLU A 14 10.63 18.92 -2.14
N LEU A 15 10.96 17.77 -1.55
CA LEU A 15 11.92 16.81 -2.11
C LEU A 15 11.24 15.79 -3.04
N ALA A 16 9.98 15.50 -2.80
CA ALA A 16 9.16 14.60 -3.60
C ALA A 16 7.71 15.11 -3.64
N ALA A 17 7.36 15.78 -4.74
CA ALA A 17 6.01 16.25 -4.98
C ALA A 17 4.98 15.09 -4.99
N PRO A 18 3.69 15.37 -4.72
CA PRO A 18 2.63 14.35 -4.64
C PRO A 18 2.60 13.32 -5.78
N ASP A 19 2.75 13.75 -7.04
CA ASP A 19 2.76 12.84 -8.18
C ASP A 19 3.95 11.88 -8.18
N LEU A 20 5.10 12.37 -7.71
CA LEU A 20 6.32 11.59 -7.58
C LEU A 20 6.19 10.53 -6.48
N GLN A 21 5.55 10.90 -5.37
CA GLN A 21 5.25 9.98 -4.28
C GLN A 21 4.31 8.86 -4.74
N ARG A 22 3.22 9.19 -5.43
CA ARG A 22 2.31 8.20 -6.02
C ARG A 22 3.01 7.31 -7.05
N LEU A 23 3.91 7.87 -7.85
CA LEU A 23 4.73 7.11 -8.80
C LEU A 23 5.62 6.09 -8.08
N ALA A 24 6.27 6.47 -6.97
CA ALA A 24 7.09 5.55 -6.19
C ALA A 24 6.28 4.35 -5.65
N ALA A 25 5.06 4.58 -5.18
CA ALA A 25 4.16 3.52 -4.73
C ALA A 25 3.77 2.56 -5.88
N ARG A 26 3.48 3.09 -7.08
CA ARG A 26 3.21 2.27 -8.27
C ARG A 26 4.42 1.47 -8.73
N MET A 27 5.60 2.09 -8.75
CA MET A 27 6.85 1.38 -9.08
C MET A 27 7.12 0.22 -8.12
N ALA A 28 6.85 0.41 -6.82
CA ALA A 28 6.97 -0.66 -5.83
C ALA A 28 5.98 -1.81 -6.09
N GLN A 29 4.72 -1.48 -6.41
CA GLN A 29 3.71 -2.48 -6.79
C GLN A 29 4.11 -3.26 -8.06
N ASP A 30 4.59 -2.58 -9.09
CA ASP A 30 5.01 -3.22 -10.35
C ASP A 30 6.19 -4.16 -10.13
N ALA A 31 7.18 -3.71 -9.34
CA ALA A 31 8.32 -4.53 -8.94
C ALA A 31 7.85 -5.77 -8.16
N PHE A 32 6.99 -5.58 -7.16
CA PHE A 32 6.43 -6.68 -6.39
C PHE A 32 5.69 -7.69 -7.26
N THR A 33 4.72 -7.22 -8.05
CA THR A 33 3.85 -8.06 -8.88
C THR A 33 4.66 -8.92 -9.83
N ARG A 34 5.66 -8.31 -10.49
CA ARG A 34 6.52 -9.02 -11.44
C ARG A 34 7.38 -10.08 -10.75
N LEU A 35 8.04 -9.72 -9.66
CA LEU A 35 8.96 -10.63 -8.95
C LEU A 35 8.21 -11.76 -8.25
N PHE A 36 7.05 -11.47 -7.65
CA PHE A 36 6.22 -12.48 -7.02
C PHE A 36 5.74 -13.52 -8.04
N ARG A 37 5.21 -13.08 -9.19
CA ARG A 37 4.78 -13.99 -10.26
C ARG A 37 5.91 -14.88 -10.78
N LEU A 38 7.08 -14.31 -11.08
CA LEU A 38 8.24 -15.09 -11.54
C LEU A 38 8.73 -16.08 -10.47
N GLY A 39 8.64 -15.71 -9.20
CA GLY A 39 8.94 -16.61 -8.09
C GLY A 39 7.99 -17.82 -8.02
N LEU A 40 6.71 -17.64 -8.33
CA LEU A 40 5.73 -18.73 -8.39
C LEU A 40 5.94 -19.64 -9.62
N GLU A 41 6.44 -19.10 -10.72
CA GLU A 41 6.75 -19.86 -11.94
C GLU A 41 7.99 -20.77 -11.79
N GLY A 42 8.85 -20.51 -10.80
CA GLY A 42 10.04 -21.32 -10.50
C GLY A 42 11.19 -21.16 -11.48
N ASP A 43 11.17 -20.12 -12.33
CA ASP A 43 12.27 -19.79 -13.25
C ASP A 43 13.26 -18.82 -12.60
N ASP A 44 14.27 -19.39 -11.95
CA ASP A 44 15.32 -18.64 -11.24
C ASP A 44 16.11 -17.70 -12.17
N ALA A 45 16.34 -18.10 -13.43
CA ALA A 45 17.09 -17.29 -14.39
C ALA A 45 16.28 -16.06 -14.82
N ALA A 46 14.99 -16.25 -15.11
CA ALA A 46 14.08 -15.15 -15.40
C ALA A 46 13.91 -14.23 -14.20
N LEU A 47 13.82 -14.78 -12.98
CA LEU A 47 13.74 -14.01 -11.75
C LEU A 47 14.98 -13.15 -11.53
N GLN A 48 16.19 -13.71 -11.65
CA GLN A 48 17.45 -12.96 -11.52
C GLN A 48 17.56 -11.84 -12.56
N SER A 49 17.21 -12.13 -13.82
CA SER A 49 17.18 -11.13 -14.90
C SER A 49 16.19 -10.01 -14.61
N ALA A 50 15.00 -10.34 -14.08
CA ALA A 50 14.00 -9.35 -13.68
C ALA A 50 14.48 -8.48 -12.53
N VAL A 51 15.13 -9.05 -11.50
CA VAL A 51 15.72 -8.29 -10.38
C VAL A 51 16.72 -7.25 -10.91
N ALA A 52 17.69 -7.67 -11.73
CA ALA A 52 18.69 -6.77 -12.30
C ALA A 52 18.05 -5.67 -13.19
N GLY A 53 17.02 -6.03 -13.96
CA GLY A 53 16.28 -5.09 -14.79
C GLY A 53 15.55 -4.03 -13.97
N ILE A 54 14.84 -4.44 -12.91
CA ILE A 54 14.13 -3.54 -12.00
C ILE A 54 15.11 -2.66 -11.24
N GLU A 55 16.19 -3.23 -10.69
CA GLU A 55 17.25 -2.47 -10.00
C GLU A 55 17.76 -1.32 -10.87
N ARG A 56 18.11 -1.60 -12.13
CA ARG A 56 18.60 -0.59 -13.07
C ARG A 56 17.58 0.52 -13.30
N LEU A 57 16.31 0.18 -13.51
CA LEU A 57 15.23 1.16 -13.71
C LEU A 57 15.03 2.02 -12.47
N SER A 58 15.00 1.41 -11.29
CA SER A 58 14.92 2.11 -10.00
C SER A 58 16.09 3.07 -9.80
N ARG A 59 17.33 2.64 -10.07
CA ARG A 59 18.50 3.52 -9.97
C ARG A 59 18.46 4.69 -10.95
N ASN A 60 18.03 4.46 -12.19
CA ASN A 60 17.88 5.53 -13.17
C ASN A 60 16.86 6.56 -12.70
N TRP A 61 15.71 6.11 -12.18
CA TRP A 61 14.68 6.99 -11.64
C TRP A 61 15.14 7.75 -10.39
N VAL A 62 15.90 7.12 -9.49
CA VAL A 62 16.53 7.79 -8.34
C VAL A 62 17.48 8.87 -8.81
N ARG A 63 18.43 8.55 -9.72
CA ARG A 63 19.45 9.49 -10.22
C ARG A 63 18.87 10.70 -10.95
N ALA A 64 17.68 10.55 -11.53
CA ALA A 64 16.95 11.64 -12.17
C ALA A 64 16.39 12.71 -11.20
N ALA A 65 16.60 12.57 -9.88
CA ALA A 65 16.26 13.63 -8.93
C ALA A 65 17.35 14.71 -8.88
N GLU A 66 16.92 15.94 -8.68
CA GLU A 66 17.80 17.09 -8.45
C GLU A 66 18.20 17.14 -6.97
N GLY A 67 19.51 17.05 -6.71
CA GLY A 67 20.05 17.07 -5.35
C GLY A 67 20.09 15.72 -4.64
N GLU A 68 21.07 15.56 -3.77
CA GLU A 68 21.35 14.30 -3.06
C GLU A 68 20.21 13.88 -2.13
N ASP A 69 19.57 14.85 -1.48
CA ASP A 69 18.46 14.61 -0.55
C ASP A 69 17.20 14.12 -1.25
N ALA A 70 16.90 14.62 -2.45
CA ALA A 70 15.78 14.14 -3.26
C ALA A 70 16.07 12.72 -3.81
N ARG A 71 17.32 12.43 -4.19
CA ARG A 71 17.74 11.07 -4.59
C ARG A 71 17.60 10.09 -3.43
N ALA A 72 18.09 10.47 -2.24
CA ALA A 72 17.95 9.66 -1.03
C ALA A 72 16.47 9.41 -0.70
N LEU A 73 15.60 10.43 -0.81
CA LEU A 73 14.17 10.25 -0.57
C LEU A 73 13.51 9.33 -1.61
N ARG A 74 13.85 9.47 -2.90
CA ARG A 74 13.36 8.55 -3.94
C ARG A 74 13.72 7.11 -3.64
N LEU A 75 14.97 6.85 -3.25
CA LEU A 75 15.41 5.51 -2.87
C LEU A 75 14.67 5.01 -1.62
N ALA A 76 14.51 5.85 -0.60
CA ALA A 76 13.77 5.53 0.61
C ALA A 76 12.31 5.15 0.33
N LEU A 77 11.61 5.88 -0.54
CA LEU A 77 10.24 5.57 -0.95
C LEU A 77 10.15 4.22 -1.67
N LEU A 78 11.07 3.93 -2.62
CA LEU A 78 11.08 2.65 -3.33
C LEU A 78 11.34 1.47 -2.39
N VAL A 79 12.38 1.57 -1.55
CA VAL A 79 12.75 0.52 -0.60
C VAL A 79 11.60 0.29 0.38
N THR A 80 11.00 1.36 0.92
CA THR A 80 9.83 1.26 1.81
C THR A 80 8.67 0.58 1.11
N GLY A 81 8.35 0.96 -0.13
CA GLY A 81 7.22 0.39 -0.85
C GLY A 81 7.40 -1.10 -1.13
N ILE A 82 8.57 -1.47 -1.66
CA ILE A 82 8.91 -2.86 -2.01
C ILE A 82 8.89 -3.75 -0.76
N ASP A 83 9.47 -3.27 0.35
CA ASP A 83 9.49 -3.97 1.63
C ASP A 83 8.07 -4.16 2.17
N GLN A 84 7.24 -3.10 2.18
CA GLN A 84 5.87 -3.18 2.69
C GLN A 84 4.97 -4.13 1.88
N TRP A 85 5.14 -4.19 0.55
CA TRP A 85 4.50 -5.21 -0.27
C TRP A 85 4.95 -6.63 0.12
N GLY A 86 6.27 -6.84 0.27
CA GLY A 86 6.81 -8.13 0.69
C GLY A 86 6.28 -8.58 2.05
N LEU A 87 6.31 -7.70 3.05
CA LEU A 87 5.82 -7.96 4.40
C LEU A 87 4.33 -8.29 4.43
N ALA A 88 3.51 -7.53 3.69
CA ALA A 88 2.06 -7.77 3.64
C ALA A 88 1.74 -9.16 3.09
N TRP A 89 2.41 -9.61 2.03
CA TRP A 89 2.21 -10.95 1.46
C TRP A 89 2.77 -12.05 2.37
N CYS A 90 3.94 -11.84 2.97
CA CYS A 90 4.48 -12.81 3.93
C CYS A 90 3.52 -13.01 5.11
N GLN A 91 2.96 -11.94 5.64
CA GLN A 91 1.96 -12.01 6.71
C GLN A 91 0.67 -12.70 6.25
N ALA A 92 0.15 -12.35 5.07
CA ALA A 92 -1.13 -12.85 4.58
C ALA A 92 -1.10 -14.34 4.21
N PHE A 93 0.02 -14.82 3.67
CA PHE A 93 0.17 -16.20 3.18
C PHE A 93 1.09 -17.07 4.05
N GLY A 94 1.54 -16.56 5.21
CA GLY A 94 2.42 -17.30 6.11
C GLY A 94 3.80 -17.61 5.52
N LEU A 95 4.30 -16.79 4.60
CA LEU A 95 5.60 -16.99 3.95
C LEU A 95 6.72 -16.48 4.85
N THR A 96 7.87 -17.17 4.85
CA THR A 96 9.07 -16.69 5.55
C THR A 96 9.72 -15.51 4.81
N ALA A 97 9.76 -15.57 3.48
CA ALA A 97 10.33 -14.53 2.64
C ALA A 97 9.83 -14.67 1.21
N ILE A 98 10.01 -13.62 0.41
CA ILE A 98 9.87 -13.64 -1.04
C ILE A 98 11.26 -13.40 -1.64
N PRO A 99 11.94 -14.42 -2.19
CA PRO A 99 13.35 -14.34 -2.59
C PRO A 99 13.65 -13.18 -3.55
N GLY A 100 12.82 -12.98 -4.59
CA GLY A 100 12.99 -11.89 -5.55
C GLY A 100 12.95 -10.50 -4.89
N ILE A 101 12.07 -10.31 -3.90
CA ILE A 101 11.95 -9.05 -3.15
C ILE A 101 13.19 -8.83 -2.29
N SER A 102 13.64 -9.86 -1.58
CA SER A 102 14.85 -9.81 -0.75
C SER A 102 16.09 -9.48 -1.57
N ALA A 103 16.23 -10.11 -2.74
CA ALA A 103 17.32 -9.86 -3.67
C ALA A 103 17.30 -8.40 -4.19
N LEU A 104 16.13 -7.90 -4.59
CA LEU A 104 15.99 -6.51 -5.07
C LEU A 104 16.32 -5.49 -3.97
N LEU A 105 15.82 -5.69 -2.75
CA LEU A 105 16.11 -4.80 -1.61
C LEU A 105 17.61 -4.76 -1.29
N GLY A 106 18.27 -5.91 -1.31
CA GLY A 106 19.73 -6.00 -1.16
C GLY A 106 20.46 -5.27 -2.28
N ALA A 107 20.09 -5.53 -3.53
CA ALA A 107 20.69 -4.89 -4.70
C ALA A 107 20.61 -3.37 -4.62
N LEU A 108 19.43 -2.81 -4.33
CA LEU A 108 19.23 -1.36 -4.22
C LEU A 108 20.14 -0.68 -3.19
N ARG A 109 20.51 -1.38 -2.11
CA ARG A 109 21.34 -0.84 -1.01
C ARG A 109 22.84 -1.10 -1.17
N ASN A 110 23.25 -2.21 -1.79
CA ASN A 110 24.66 -2.63 -1.87
C ASN A 110 25.60 -1.64 -2.60
N GLY A 111 25.05 -0.70 -3.37
CA GLY A 111 25.82 0.26 -4.15
C GLY A 111 25.97 1.64 -3.51
N LEU A 112 25.49 1.85 -2.28
CA LEU A 112 25.59 3.13 -1.60
C LEU A 112 26.94 3.29 -0.91
N ASP A 113 27.58 4.45 -1.09
CA ASP A 113 28.70 4.83 -0.24
C ASP A 113 28.23 5.23 1.17
N VAL A 114 29.18 5.55 2.06
CA VAL A 114 28.88 5.89 3.47
C VAL A 114 28.00 7.14 3.60
N ALA A 115 28.20 8.15 2.75
CA ALA A 115 27.43 9.39 2.80
C ALA A 115 26.04 9.20 2.19
N GLU A 116 25.95 8.44 1.10
CA GLU A 116 24.69 8.05 0.46
C GLU A 116 23.83 7.20 1.39
N ASP A 117 24.40 6.19 2.06
CA ASP A 117 23.68 5.36 3.03
C ASP A 117 23.19 6.20 4.21
N ALA A 118 24.02 7.09 4.77
CA ALA A 118 23.59 7.97 5.87
C ALA A 118 22.39 8.85 5.49
N ARG A 119 22.39 9.45 4.29
CA ARG A 119 21.25 10.23 3.79
C ARG A 119 20.03 9.34 3.54
N PHE A 120 20.22 8.16 2.96
CA PHE A 120 19.16 7.19 2.76
C PHE A 120 18.49 6.83 4.10
N GLN A 121 19.26 6.49 5.14
CA GLN A 121 18.72 6.15 6.47
C GLN A 121 17.93 7.32 7.06
N GLN A 122 18.42 8.56 6.92
CA GLN A 122 17.70 9.74 7.37
C GLN A 122 16.35 9.91 6.67
N LYS A 123 16.30 9.80 5.34
CA LYS A 123 15.04 9.92 4.59
C LYS A 123 14.11 8.73 4.83
N PHE A 124 14.65 7.52 4.99
CA PHE A 124 13.89 6.33 5.35
C PHE A 124 13.19 6.50 6.70
N ALA A 125 13.92 6.96 7.72
CA ALA A 125 13.34 7.27 9.03
C ALA A 125 12.31 8.41 8.95
N ALA A 126 12.57 9.45 8.15
CA ALA A 126 11.68 10.60 8.00
C ALA A 126 10.29 10.22 7.45
N ILE A 127 10.17 9.18 6.60
CA ILE A 127 8.87 8.70 6.11
C ILE A 127 7.98 8.25 7.28
N GLY A 128 8.55 7.56 8.27
CA GLY A 128 7.81 7.06 9.44
C GLY A 128 7.65 8.07 10.57
N GLN A 129 8.42 9.16 10.57
CA GLN A 129 8.52 10.10 11.70
C GLN A 129 7.22 10.90 11.96
N ALA A 130 6.48 11.23 10.90
CA ALA A 130 5.17 11.87 11.00
C ALA A 130 4.16 11.22 10.06
N GLU A 131 2.90 11.20 10.47
CA GLU A 131 1.84 10.57 9.68
C GLU A 131 1.69 11.23 8.30
N CYS A 132 1.82 12.57 8.22
CA CYS A 132 1.71 13.37 7.01
C CYS A 132 2.93 13.28 6.09
N ASN A 133 4.07 12.78 6.56
CA ASN A 133 5.27 12.66 5.73
C ASN A 133 5.04 11.64 4.64
N ALA A 134 5.31 12.02 3.39
CA ALA A 134 5.04 11.22 2.22
C ALA A 134 3.59 10.68 2.16
N ILE A 135 2.60 11.50 2.49
CA ILE A 135 1.21 11.06 2.67
C ILE A 135 0.61 10.50 1.38
N ASP A 136 0.91 11.10 0.23
CA ASP A 136 0.43 10.62 -1.06
C ASP A 136 1.01 9.25 -1.42
N PHE A 137 2.27 9.00 -1.05
CA PHE A 137 2.89 7.68 -1.17
C PHE A 137 2.20 6.66 -0.25
N LYS A 138 1.98 7.00 1.02
CA LYS A 138 1.33 6.10 1.99
C LYS A 138 -0.10 5.76 1.58
N MET A 139 -0.87 6.75 1.13
CA MET A 139 -2.25 6.54 0.64
C MET A 139 -2.27 5.57 -0.54
N GLU A 140 -1.50 5.85 -1.59
CA GLU A 140 -1.42 5.00 -2.79
C GLU A 140 -0.93 3.58 -2.44
N LEU A 141 0.14 3.47 -1.64
CA LEU A 141 0.73 2.19 -1.24
C LEU A 141 -0.25 1.34 -0.43
N ARG A 142 -0.86 1.91 0.62
CA ARG A 142 -1.79 1.18 1.50
C ARG A 142 -3.04 0.77 0.75
N ARG A 143 -3.61 1.66 -0.08
CA ARG A 143 -4.74 1.30 -0.92
C ARG A 143 -4.42 0.09 -1.80
N ASN A 144 -3.31 0.13 -2.53
CA ASN A 144 -3.01 -0.90 -3.52
C ASN A 144 -2.67 -2.25 -2.86
N ILE A 145 -1.95 -2.26 -1.73
CA ILE A 145 -1.69 -3.47 -0.92
C ILE A 145 -3.01 -4.08 -0.44
N HIS A 146 -3.86 -3.29 0.23
CA HIS A 146 -5.08 -3.80 0.83
C HIS A 146 -6.10 -4.26 -0.23
N LEU A 147 -6.19 -3.57 -1.36
CA LEU A 147 -7.03 -4.01 -2.48
C LEU A 147 -6.55 -5.33 -3.07
N ALA A 148 -5.24 -5.51 -3.26
CA ALA A 148 -4.73 -6.76 -3.81
C ALA A 148 -4.89 -7.94 -2.84
N LEU A 149 -4.74 -7.73 -1.53
CA LEU A 149 -5.09 -8.74 -0.51
C LEU A 149 -6.59 -9.03 -0.46
N TRP A 150 -7.43 -8.01 -0.60
CA TRP A 150 -8.87 -8.18 -0.70
C TRP A 150 -9.26 -8.97 -1.96
N HIS A 151 -8.63 -8.68 -3.10
CA HIS A 151 -8.82 -9.45 -4.34
C HIS A 151 -8.42 -10.91 -4.18
N ALA A 152 -7.30 -11.20 -3.50
CA ALA A 152 -6.91 -12.57 -3.18
C ALA A 152 -7.97 -13.25 -2.28
N MET A 153 -8.42 -12.57 -1.23
CA MET A 153 -9.42 -13.07 -0.28
C MET A 153 -10.74 -13.47 -0.98
N ILE A 154 -11.25 -12.64 -1.89
CA ILE A 154 -12.52 -12.91 -2.58
C ILE A 154 -12.39 -13.90 -3.75
N ALA A 155 -11.16 -14.20 -4.17
CA ALA A 155 -10.87 -15.17 -5.24
C ALA A 155 -10.62 -16.59 -4.69
N CYS A 156 -10.50 -16.74 -3.36
CA CYS A 156 -10.37 -18.05 -2.72
C CYS A 156 -11.64 -18.89 -2.90
N ASP A 157 -11.44 -20.16 -3.25
CA ASP A 157 -12.48 -21.19 -3.23
C ASP A 157 -12.45 -22.02 -1.93
N ASP A 158 -11.34 -21.95 -1.19
CA ASP A 158 -11.19 -22.57 0.13
C ASP A 158 -11.57 -21.59 1.26
N ARG A 159 -12.38 -22.07 2.20
CA ARG A 159 -12.89 -21.24 3.29
C ARG A 159 -11.81 -20.87 4.30
N ASP A 160 -10.93 -21.80 4.64
CA ASP A 160 -9.90 -21.56 5.66
C ASP A 160 -8.86 -20.57 5.12
N GLU A 161 -8.49 -20.69 3.84
CA GLU A 161 -7.62 -19.73 3.16
C GLU A 161 -8.27 -18.32 3.09
N ALA A 162 -9.55 -18.24 2.74
CA ALA A 162 -10.27 -16.97 2.70
C ALA A 162 -10.37 -16.31 4.10
N LEU A 163 -10.59 -17.11 5.16
CA LEU A 163 -10.62 -16.63 6.54
C LEU A 163 -9.24 -16.19 7.05
N ALA A 164 -8.17 -16.87 6.64
CA ALA A 164 -6.80 -16.46 6.96
C ALA A 164 -6.46 -15.09 6.31
N LEU A 165 -6.80 -14.92 5.03
CA LEU A 165 -6.63 -13.64 4.33
C LEU A 165 -7.49 -12.52 4.93
N LEU A 166 -8.74 -12.83 5.31
CA LEU A 166 -9.60 -11.91 6.04
C LEU A 166 -8.95 -11.43 7.34
N ALA A 167 -8.42 -12.36 8.16
CA ALA A 167 -7.78 -12.03 9.43
C ALA A 167 -6.54 -11.16 9.21
N ALA A 168 -5.71 -11.50 8.22
CA ALA A 168 -4.53 -10.71 7.87
C ALA A 168 -4.89 -9.30 7.39
N LEU A 169 -5.81 -9.17 6.43
CA LEU A 169 -6.26 -7.89 5.90
C LEU A 169 -6.92 -7.01 6.97
N GLY A 170 -7.85 -7.57 7.74
CA GLY A 170 -8.53 -6.87 8.84
C GLY A 170 -7.55 -6.42 9.94
N GLY A 171 -6.57 -7.26 10.25
CA GLY A 171 -5.48 -6.95 11.17
C GLY A 171 -4.62 -5.78 10.68
N MET A 172 -4.20 -5.79 9.41
CA MET A 172 -3.40 -4.71 8.83
C MET A 172 -4.16 -3.37 8.81
N LEU A 173 -5.43 -3.37 8.40
CA LEU A 173 -6.27 -2.16 8.38
C LEU A 173 -6.48 -1.61 9.80
N THR A 174 -6.72 -2.49 10.78
CA THR A 174 -6.86 -2.09 12.19
C THR A 174 -5.55 -1.53 12.75
N ALA A 175 -4.42 -2.18 12.45
CA ALA A 175 -3.10 -1.73 12.88
C ALA A 175 -2.75 -0.37 12.26
N LEU A 176 -3.07 -0.14 10.99
CA LEU A 176 -2.84 1.14 10.32
C LEU A 176 -3.57 2.29 11.02
N ALA A 177 -4.86 2.11 11.35
CA ALA A 177 -5.62 3.13 12.07
C ALA A 177 -5.08 3.39 13.49
N LYS A 178 -4.49 2.39 14.15
CA LYS A 178 -3.89 2.52 15.49
C LYS A 178 -2.49 3.16 15.46
N GLN A 179 -1.66 2.82 14.47
CA GLN A 179 -0.31 3.33 14.31
C GLN A 179 -0.29 4.78 13.77
N MET A 180 -1.35 5.19 13.10
CA MET A 180 -1.55 6.54 12.60
C MET A 180 -2.86 7.14 13.18
N PRO A 181 -2.88 7.54 14.46
CA PRO A 181 -4.09 8.05 15.13
C PRO A 181 -4.77 9.23 14.43
N THR A 182 -4.02 10.05 13.68
CA THR A 182 -4.53 11.29 13.08
C THR A 182 -5.12 11.07 11.68
N LEU A 183 -4.41 10.30 10.85
CA LEU A 183 -4.63 10.12 9.42
C LEU A 183 -4.90 8.67 9.03
N GLY A 184 -4.50 7.68 9.83
CA GLY A 184 -4.60 6.25 9.48
C GLY A 184 -6.00 5.82 9.12
N TRP A 185 -7.00 6.33 9.83
CA TRP A 185 -8.41 6.06 9.53
C TRP A 185 -8.83 6.58 8.14
N ARG A 186 -8.22 7.66 7.64
CA ARG A 186 -8.48 8.17 6.27
C ARG A 186 -7.90 7.24 5.21
N LEU A 187 -6.71 6.67 5.45
CA LEU A 187 -6.10 5.68 4.56
C LEU A 187 -6.93 4.39 4.52
N VAL A 188 -7.45 3.95 5.68
CA VAL A 188 -8.38 2.82 5.73
C VAL A 188 -9.68 3.15 4.99
N ALA A 189 -10.24 4.34 5.19
CA ALA A 189 -11.44 4.78 4.48
C ALA A 189 -11.25 4.80 2.96
N ASP A 190 -10.10 5.27 2.45
CA ASP A 190 -9.77 5.25 1.02
C ASP A 190 -9.74 3.81 0.47
N ALA A 191 -9.10 2.87 1.17
CA ALA A 191 -9.07 1.47 0.77
C ALA A 191 -10.48 0.85 0.76
N LEU A 192 -11.29 1.10 1.79
CA LEU A 192 -12.67 0.61 1.88
C LEU A 192 -13.57 1.20 0.78
N ALA A 193 -13.41 2.48 0.46
CA ALA A 193 -14.15 3.09 -0.65
C ALA A 193 -13.87 2.36 -1.96
N HIS A 194 -12.61 2.04 -2.25
CA HIS A 194 -12.25 1.32 -3.47
C HIS A 194 -12.79 -0.12 -3.49
N ILE A 195 -12.76 -0.82 -2.35
CA ILE A 195 -13.40 -2.14 -2.21
C ILE A 195 -14.89 -2.05 -2.53
N GLN A 196 -15.60 -1.09 -1.92
CA GLN A 196 -17.04 -0.88 -2.16
C GLN A 196 -17.32 -0.56 -3.62
N LEU A 197 -16.51 0.28 -4.25
CA LEU A 197 -16.64 0.61 -5.67
C LEU A 197 -16.48 -0.62 -6.56
N ARG A 198 -15.49 -1.49 -6.30
CA ARG A 198 -15.27 -2.75 -7.04
C ARG A 198 -16.47 -3.69 -6.95
N CYS A 199 -17.03 -3.86 -5.75
CA CYS A 199 -18.26 -4.65 -5.57
C CYS A 199 -19.43 -4.10 -6.39
N LEU A 200 -19.56 -2.77 -6.47
CA LEU A 200 -20.66 -2.12 -7.19
C LEU A 200 -20.46 -2.04 -8.70
N SER A 201 -19.23 -1.86 -9.18
CA SER A 201 -18.95 -1.61 -10.60
C SER A 201 -18.68 -2.88 -11.39
N GLU A 202 -18.01 -3.85 -10.78
CA GLU A 202 -17.50 -5.05 -11.44
C GLU A 202 -18.24 -6.32 -10.99
N GLY A 203 -19.21 -6.20 -10.08
CA GLY A 203 -19.88 -7.35 -9.47
C GLY A 203 -18.91 -8.25 -8.70
N ALA A 204 -17.79 -7.68 -8.24
CA ALA A 204 -16.81 -8.39 -7.44
C ALA A 204 -17.43 -8.93 -6.14
N ALA A 205 -16.85 -10.00 -5.58
CA ALA A 205 -17.43 -10.78 -4.48
C ALA A 205 -18.80 -11.40 -4.82
N SER A 206 -18.87 -12.07 -5.97
CA SER A 206 -20.11 -12.68 -6.48
C SER A 206 -20.44 -14.05 -5.88
N THR A 207 -19.43 -14.78 -5.38
CA THR A 207 -19.61 -16.07 -4.71
C THR A 207 -20.12 -15.89 -3.28
N GLU A 208 -20.74 -16.94 -2.72
CA GLU A 208 -21.25 -16.87 -1.34
C GLU A 208 -20.12 -16.62 -0.33
N LEU A 209 -19.02 -17.36 -0.46
CA LEU A 209 -17.84 -17.19 0.40
C LEU A 209 -17.26 -15.78 0.30
N ALA A 210 -17.19 -15.20 -0.90
CA ALA A 210 -16.68 -13.85 -1.08
C ALA A 210 -17.60 -12.79 -0.45
N ARG A 211 -18.93 -12.98 -0.52
CA ARG A 211 -19.89 -12.10 0.17
C ARG A 211 -19.77 -12.21 1.69
N GLU A 212 -19.65 -13.43 2.21
CA GLU A 212 -19.47 -13.71 3.64
C GLU A 212 -18.21 -13.04 4.17
N THR A 213 -17.06 -13.30 3.57
CA THR A 213 -15.76 -12.77 4.03
C THR A 213 -15.68 -11.26 3.85
N ASN A 214 -16.23 -10.72 2.75
CA ASN A 214 -16.32 -9.27 2.58
C ASN A 214 -17.21 -8.65 3.68
N ALA A 215 -18.38 -9.18 4.00
CA ALA A 215 -19.20 -8.67 5.11
C ALA A 215 -18.49 -8.79 6.46
N ALA A 216 -17.79 -9.90 6.69
CA ALA A 216 -17.01 -10.15 7.90
C ALA A 216 -15.87 -9.13 8.07
N LEU A 217 -15.22 -8.69 7.00
CA LEU A 217 -14.19 -7.64 7.04
C LEU A 217 -14.73 -6.34 7.63
N PHE A 218 -15.87 -5.86 7.13
CA PHE A 218 -16.48 -4.62 7.61
C PHE A 218 -16.97 -4.77 9.06
N THR A 219 -17.52 -5.92 9.43
CA THR A 219 -17.90 -6.23 10.81
C THR A 219 -16.69 -6.22 11.75
N ALA A 220 -15.60 -6.89 11.36
CA ALA A 220 -14.39 -6.97 12.16
C ALA A 220 -13.79 -5.58 12.41
N LEU A 221 -13.76 -4.71 11.40
CA LEU A 221 -13.27 -3.33 11.55
C LEU A 221 -14.13 -2.51 12.53
N ARG A 222 -15.46 -2.65 12.50
CA ARG A 222 -16.35 -1.99 13.48
C ARG A 222 -16.13 -2.47 14.90
N GLN A 223 -15.83 -3.76 15.09
CA GLN A 223 -15.63 -4.36 16.40
C GLN A 223 -14.26 -4.06 16.99
N ASN A 224 -13.23 -3.92 16.15
CA ASN A 224 -11.83 -3.83 16.59
C ASN A 224 -11.27 -2.39 16.65
N LEU A 225 -12.05 -1.40 16.19
CA LEU A 225 -11.69 0.02 16.24
C LEU A 225 -12.64 0.78 17.18
N PRO A 226 -12.15 1.77 17.95
CA PRO A 226 -12.99 2.70 18.69
C PRO A 226 -14.04 3.36 17.79
N ARG A 227 -15.19 3.69 18.36
CA ARG A 227 -16.32 4.27 17.62
C ARG A 227 -15.97 5.62 17.02
N GLU A 228 -15.18 6.40 17.76
CA GLU A 228 -14.66 7.72 17.40
C GLU A 228 -13.76 7.68 16.16
N ILE A 229 -13.18 6.51 15.85
CA ILE A 229 -12.35 6.27 14.68
C ILE A 229 -13.18 5.61 13.56
N SER A 230 -13.95 4.57 13.90
CA SER A 230 -14.66 3.76 12.91
C SER A 230 -15.83 4.50 12.26
N GLU A 231 -16.60 5.31 13.01
CA GLU A 231 -17.71 6.09 12.43
C GLU A 231 -17.27 7.08 11.34
N PRO A 232 -16.32 8.01 11.59
CA PRO A 232 -15.87 8.94 10.55
C PRO A 232 -15.19 8.21 9.38
N MET A 233 -14.49 7.10 9.65
CA MET A 233 -13.89 6.24 8.62
C MET A 233 -14.94 5.68 7.66
N PHE A 234 -15.99 5.02 8.17
CA PHE A 234 -17.04 4.48 7.32
C PHE A 234 -17.86 5.59 6.65
N ALA A 235 -18.12 6.70 7.34
CA ALA A 235 -18.80 7.85 6.74
C ALA A 235 -18.02 8.40 5.54
N HIS A 236 -16.70 8.55 5.66
CA HIS A 236 -15.83 9.03 4.60
C HIS A 236 -15.78 8.06 3.40
N ALA A 237 -15.63 6.76 3.66
CA ALA A 237 -15.66 5.75 2.60
C ALA A 237 -16.99 5.79 1.81
N ASN A 238 -18.12 5.89 2.52
CA ASN A 238 -19.45 5.98 1.90
C ASN A 238 -19.63 7.27 1.08
N GLN A 239 -19.06 8.40 1.51
CA GLN A 239 -19.14 9.66 0.75
C GLN A 239 -18.50 9.54 -0.63
N ALA A 240 -17.36 8.86 -0.73
CA ALA A 240 -16.69 8.60 -2.01
C ALA A 240 -17.58 7.76 -2.96
N VAL A 241 -18.23 6.71 -2.43
CA VAL A 241 -19.17 5.87 -3.17
C VAL A 241 -20.38 6.68 -3.67
N VAL A 242 -20.97 7.51 -2.81
CA VAL A 242 -22.10 8.37 -3.18
C VAL A 242 -21.72 9.38 -4.27
N ALA A 243 -20.54 10.00 -4.16
CA ALA A 243 -20.04 10.94 -5.17
C ALA A 243 -19.88 10.25 -6.55
N TRP A 244 -19.31 9.05 -6.58
CA TRP A 244 -19.18 8.25 -7.78
C TRP A 244 -20.53 7.83 -8.39
N GLN A 245 -21.50 7.43 -7.55
CA GLN A 245 -22.84 7.09 -8.05
C GLN A 245 -23.53 8.31 -8.67
N ARG A 246 -23.35 9.49 -8.07
CA ARG A 246 -23.90 10.75 -8.60
C ARG A 246 -23.27 11.10 -9.94
N SER A 247 -21.95 11.03 -10.08
CA SER A 247 -21.28 11.35 -11.35
C SER A 247 -21.74 10.43 -12.50
N ARG A 248 -21.97 9.15 -12.23
CA ARG A 248 -22.52 8.21 -13.23
C ARG A 248 -23.94 8.56 -13.66
N ARG A 249 -24.78 9.05 -12.75
CA ARG A 249 -26.16 9.48 -13.08
C ARG A 249 -26.20 10.77 -13.88
N THR A 250 -25.18 11.62 -13.80
CA THR A 250 -25.08 12.87 -14.58
C THR A 250 -24.50 12.65 -15.97
N MET A 251 -23.83 11.52 -16.21
CA MET A 251 -23.27 11.14 -17.52
C MET A 251 -24.26 10.34 -18.41
N HIS A 252 -25.44 10.02 -17.89
CA HIS A 252 -26.55 9.37 -18.61
C HIS A 252 -27.69 10.37 -18.77
#